data_AF-A0A417BNA3-F1
#
_entry.id   AF-A0A417BNA3-F1
#
_cell.length_a   1.000
_cell.length_b   1.000
_cell.length_c   1.000
_cell.angle_alpha   90.00
_cell.angle_beta   90.00
_cell.angle_gamma   90.00
#
_symmetry.space_group_name_H-M   'P 1'
#
loop_
_entity.id
_entity.type
_entity.pdbx_description
1 polymer ?
#
loop_
_entity_poly.entity_id
_entity_poly.type
_entity_poly.pdbx_seq_one_letter_code
_entity_poly.pdbx_strand_id
1 'polypeptide(L)'
;MSWDKERIAQIQLPDPADDDPHPRLLLEGRGIHAGEGFTALFPDGWHEITLEVAWEPTGPGCWYISTPGFKGVSPVGLFVKV
;
A
#
# COMPACT_ATOMS: atom_id res chain seq x y z
N MET A 1 30.75 11.36 2.12
CA MET A 1 30.00 10.14 2.52
C MET A 1 28.53 10.45 2.35
N SER A 2 27.96 10.04 1.22
CA SER A 2 26.51 10.10 1.04
C SER A 2 25.95 8.91 1.79
N TRP A 3 25.22 9.18 2.87
CA TRP A 3 24.43 8.15 3.53
C TRP A 3 23.24 7.91 2.62
N ASP A 4 23.10 6.70 2.08
CA ASP A 4 21.84 6.27 1.47
C ASP A 4 20.79 6.30 2.58
N LYS A 5 20.12 7.45 2.72
CA LYS A 5 19.00 7.60 3.62
C LYS A 5 17.90 6.74 3.03
N GLU A 6 17.50 5.73 3.80
CA GLU A 6 16.34 4.92 3.51
C GLU A 6 15.17 5.84 3.18
N ARG A 7 14.66 5.75 1.94
CA ARG A 7 13.59 6.61 1.48
C ARG A 7 12.28 6.05 1.99
N ILE A 8 11.39 6.96 2.36
CA ILE A 8 10.07 6.63 2.88
C ILE A 8 9.06 7.40 2.04
N ALA A 9 8.02 6.70 1.59
CA ALA A 9 6.90 7.29 0.88
C ALA A 9 5.58 6.78 1.47
N GLN A 10 4.51 7.52 1.21
CA GLN A 10 3.18 7.15 1.68
C GLN A 10 2.40 6.48 0.54
N ILE A 11 1.66 5.43 0.85
CA ILE A 11 0.68 4.86 -0.07
C ILE A 11 -0.50 5.82 -0.20
N GLN A 12 -0.82 6.20 -1.44
CA GLN A 12 -1.82 7.19 -1.79
C GLN A 12 -3.05 6.52 -2.40
N LEU A 13 -4.15 7.27 -2.42
CA LEU A 13 -5.34 6.89 -3.18
C LEU A 13 -5.01 6.74 -4.67
N PRO A 14 -5.84 6.00 -5.43
CA PRO A 14 -5.74 5.93 -6.88
C PRO A 14 -5.87 7.31 -7.54
N ASP A 15 -5.51 7.38 -8.82
CA ASP A 15 -5.84 8.54 -9.64
C ASP A 15 -7.37 8.73 -9.65
N PRO A 16 -7.91 9.91 -9.30
CA PRO A 16 -9.36 10.16 -9.36
C PRO A 16 -9.99 9.97 -10.74
N ALA A 17 -9.19 9.93 -11.81
CA ALA A 17 -9.64 9.64 -13.17
C ALA A 17 -9.59 8.14 -13.53
N ASP A 18 -9.06 7.28 -12.66
CA ASP A 18 -9.10 5.82 -12.84
C ASP A 18 -10.52 5.31 -12.53
N ASP A 19 -11.21 4.84 -13.57
CA ASP A 19 -12.59 4.34 -13.51
C ASP A 19 -12.68 2.80 -13.40
N ASP A 20 -11.54 2.13 -13.21
CA ASP A 20 -11.51 0.70 -12.92
C ASP A 20 -12.22 0.41 -11.58
N PRO A 21 -13.05 -0.65 -11.48
CA PRO A 21 -13.68 -1.04 -10.21
C PRO A 21 -12.67 -1.44 -9.11
N HIS A 22 -11.46 -1.81 -9.49
CA HIS A 22 -10.34 -2.20 -8.62
C HIS A 22 -9.10 -1.35 -8.92
N PRO A 23 -9.19 -0.02 -8.76
CA PRO A 23 -8.18 0.93 -9.23
C PRO A 23 -6.89 0.80 -8.41
N ARG A 24 -5.75 1.13 -8.99
CA ARG A 24 -4.46 0.94 -8.31
C ARG A 24 -4.18 2.03 -7.29
N LEU A 25 -3.80 1.65 -6.07
CA LEU A 25 -3.17 2.58 -5.14
C LEU A 25 -1.85 3.08 -5.71
N LEU A 26 -1.44 4.30 -5.32
CA LEU A 26 -0.25 4.93 -5.83
C LEU A 26 0.85 4.99 -4.78
N LEU A 27 2.11 4.83 -5.21
CA LEU A 27 3.30 5.06 -4.40
C LEU A 27 4.28 5.88 -5.24
N GLU A 28 4.48 7.14 -4.85
CA GLU A 28 5.25 8.13 -5.65
C GLU A 28 4.80 8.20 -7.12
N GLY A 29 3.48 8.11 -7.37
CA GLY A 29 2.90 8.11 -8.71
C GLY A 29 2.98 6.77 -9.46
N ARG A 30 3.61 5.73 -8.89
CA ARG A 30 3.58 4.37 -9.45
C ARG A 30 2.37 3.61 -8.93
N GLY A 31 1.64 2.93 -9.81
CA GLY A 31 0.59 1.99 -9.42
C GLY A 31 1.14 0.75 -8.71
N ILE A 32 0.52 0.40 -7.58
CA ILE A 32 0.81 -0.80 -6.79
C ILE A 32 0.10 -2.01 -7.40
N HIS A 33 0.74 -3.18 -7.34
CA HIS A 33 0.16 -4.44 -7.80
C HIS A 33 -0.31 -5.31 -6.62
N ALA A 34 -1.36 -6.11 -6.84
CA ALA A 34 -1.75 -7.16 -5.91
C ALA A 34 -0.61 -8.19 -5.79
N GLY A 35 -0.35 -8.66 -4.57
CA GLY A 35 0.78 -9.51 -4.21
C GLY A 35 2.09 -8.75 -3.94
N GLU A 36 2.10 -7.42 -4.06
CA GLU A 36 3.30 -6.62 -3.82
C GLU A 36 3.59 -6.46 -2.32
N GLY A 37 4.87 -6.67 -1.95
CA GLY A 37 5.36 -6.61 -0.58
C GLY A 37 6.00 -5.26 -0.23
N PHE A 38 5.77 -4.79 0.99
CA PHE A 38 6.32 -3.53 1.51
C PHE A 38 6.77 -3.68 2.96
N THR A 39 7.78 -2.92 3.37
CA THR A 39 8.07 -2.68 4.79
C THR A 39 7.32 -1.42 5.23
N ALA A 40 6.22 -1.60 5.96
CA ALA A 40 5.31 -0.53 6.39
C ALA A 40 5.49 -0.17 7.87
N LEU A 41 5.29 1.11 8.20
CA LEU A 41 5.35 1.62 9.56
C LEU A 41 4.00 1.49 10.27
N PHE A 42 4.00 0.77 11.39
CA PHE A 42 2.90 0.64 12.35
C PHE A 42 3.28 1.30 13.69
N PRO A 43 2.33 1.48 14.63
CA PRO A 43 2.62 2.10 15.93
C PRO A 43 3.71 1.40 16.75
N ASP A 44 3.90 0.10 16.55
CA ASP A 44 4.89 -0.74 17.25
C ASP A 44 6.19 -0.94 16.47
N GLY A 45 6.29 -0.46 15.23
CA GLY A 45 7.50 -0.53 14.42
C GLY A 45 7.27 -0.83 12.96
N TRP A 46 8.34 -1.24 12.29
CA TRP A 46 8.33 -1.61 10.86
C TRP A 46 8.00 -3.08 10.68
N HIS A 47 7.07 -3.39 9.78
CA HIS A 47 6.66 -4.76 9.47
C HIS A 47 6.63 -5.02 7.98
N GLU A 48 6.95 -6.25 7.60
CA GLU A 48 6.74 -6.72 6.23
C GLU A 48 5.26 -7.06 6.03
N ILE A 49 4.65 -6.41 5.04
CA ILE A 49 3.25 -6.59 4.67
C ILE A 49 3.15 -6.91 3.18
N THR A 50 2.12 -7.65 2.79
CA THR A 50 1.75 -7.88 1.39
C THR A 50 0.38 -7.26 1.15
N LEU A 51 0.23 -6.54 0.04
CA LEU A 51 -1.03 -5.93 -0.34
C LEU A 51 -1.78 -6.81 -1.33
N GLU A 52 -3.09 -6.93 -1.14
CA GLU A 52 -3.98 -7.69 -2.01
C GLU A 52 -5.25 -6.89 -2.29
N VAL A 53 -5.97 -7.34 -3.31
CA VAL A 53 -7.24 -6.77 -3.75
C VAL A 53 -8.36 -7.78 -3.50
N ALA A 54 -9.42 -7.33 -2.84
CA ALA A 54 -10.68 -8.06 -2.71
C ALA A 54 -11.59 -7.71 -3.88
N TRP A 55 -12.49 -8.62 -4.26
CA TRP A 55 -13.46 -8.34 -5.31
C TRP A 55 -14.48 -7.27 -4.89
N GLU A 56 -14.84 -7.24 -3.61
CA GLU A 56 -15.75 -6.26 -3.00
C GLU A 56 -15.16 -5.76 -1.67
N PRO A 57 -15.34 -4.47 -1.31
CA PRO A 57 -16.02 -3.43 -2.08
C PRO A 57 -15.20 -2.94 -3.29
N THR A 58 -15.82 -2.20 -4.21
CA THR A 58 -15.11 -1.51 -5.31
C THR A 58 -14.40 -0.23 -4.86
N GLY A 59 -13.58 0.35 -5.74
CA GLY A 59 -12.78 1.55 -5.47
C GLY A 59 -11.59 1.27 -4.55
N PRO A 60 -10.99 2.29 -3.91
CA PRO A 60 -9.81 2.11 -3.07
C PRO A 60 -10.04 1.19 -1.86
N GLY A 61 -11.30 0.99 -1.46
CA GLY A 61 -11.68 0.08 -0.37
C GLY A 61 -11.45 -1.41 -0.69
N CYS A 62 -11.19 -1.77 -1.95
CA CYS A 62 -10.87 -3.14 -2.33
C CYS A 62 -9.49 -3.59 -1.81
N TRP A 63 -8.59 -2.65 -1.49
CA TRP A 63 -7.23 -2.96 -1.08
C TRP A 63 -7.13 -3.27 0.41
N TYR A 64 -6.38 -4.31 0.73
CA TYR A 64 -6.15 -4.73 2.09
C TYR A 64 -4.76 -5.37 2.25
N ILE A 65 -4.26 -5.38 3.48
CA ILE A 65 -3.07 -6.17 3.82
C ILE A 65 -3.47 -7.64 3.92
N SER A 66 -2.77 -8.55 3.24
CA SER A 66 -3.03 -10.00 3.28
C SER A 66 -2.18 -10.75 4.30
N THR A 67 -1.08 -10.15 4.78
CA THR A 67 -0.18 -10.75 5.78
C THR A 67 -0.94 -11.12 7.06
N PRO A 68 -0.80 -12.37 7.56
CA PRO A 68 -1.40 -12.78 8.83
C PRO A 68 -1.02 -11.85 9.98
N GLY A 69 -1.98 -11.50 10.83
CA GLY A 69 -1.81 -10.53 11.93
C GLY A 69 -2.18 -9.09 11.55
N PHE A 70 -2.09 -8.72 10.26
CA PHE A 70 -2.49 -7.41 9.74
C PHE A 70 -3.68 -7.51 8.77
N LYS A 71 -4.23 -8.72 8.60
CA LYS A 71 -5.19 -9.00 7.55
C LYS A 71 -6.41 -8.09 7.62
N GLY A 72 -6.76 -7.48 6.48
CA GLY A 72 -7.95 -6.64 6.34
C GLY A 72 -7.74 -5.18 6.74
N VAL A 73 -6.55 -4.80 7.22
CA VAL A 73 -6.21 -3.39 7.42
C VAL A 73 -6.07 -2.70 6.06
N SER A 74 -6.65 -1.51 5.95
CA SER A 74 -6.49 -0.67 4.76
C SER A 74 -5.04 -0.16 4.68
N PRO A 75 -4.37 -0.31 3.52
CA PRO A 75 -3.00 0.17 3.35
C PRO A 75 -2.90 1.65 2.98
N VAL A 76 -4.04 2.29 2.65
CA VAL A 76 -4.07 3.71 2.26
C VAL A 76 -3.54 4.57 3.41
N GLY A 77 -2.55 5.40 3.11
CA GLY A 77 -1.93 6.29 4.08
C GLY A 77 -0.80 5.68 4.90
N LEU A 78 -0.46 4.39 4.73
CA LEU A 78 0.72 3.82 5.38
C LEU A 78 2.01 4.38 4.78
N PHE A 79 2.99 4.63 5.65
CA PHE A 79 4.36 4.93 5.24
C PHE A 79 5.12 3.62 5.00
N VAL A 80 5.79 3.53 3.85
CA VAL A 80 6.58 2.37 3.44
C VAL A 80 7.99 2.79 3.01
N LYS A 81 8.93 1.86 3.15
CA LYS A 81 10.29 2.03 2.62
C LYS A 81 10.29 1.87 1.10
N VAL A 82 11.06 2.71 0.38
CA VAL A 82 11.18 2.73 -1.09
C VAL A 82 12.62 2.79 -1.58
#